data_AF-A0A928AUE3-F1
#
_entry.id   AF-A0A928AUE3-F1
#
_cell.length_a   1.000
_cell.length_b   1.000
_cell.length_c   1.000
_cell.angle_alpha   90.00
_cell.angle_beta   90.00
_cell.angle_gamma   90.00
#
_symmetry.space_group_name_H-M   'P 1'
#
loop_
_entity.id
_entity.type
_entity.pdbx_description
1 polymer ?
#
loop_
_entity_poly.entity_id
_entity_poly.type
_entity_poly.pdbx_seq_one_letter_code
_entity_poly.pdbx_strand_id
1 'polypeptide(L)' 'MASVARELLTSDEGLCHRSRRPIEPEAVFGQIKYDNHFKRFNYRGRTMVKAEFATIATAHNIRKYIRTIAIRNANKQPA' A
#
# COMPACT_ATOMS: atom_id res chain seq x y z
N MET A 1 26.87 -16.23 9.83
CA MET A 1 26.11 -14.98 9.57
C MET A 1 24.89 -15.21 8.67
N ALA A 2 25.00 -15.92 7.53
CA ALA A 2 23.84 -16.18 6.65
C ALA A 2 22.77 -17.14 7.21
N SER A 3 23.13 -18.07 8.11
CA SER A 3 22.20 -19.06 8.70
C SER A 3 21.19 -18.43 9.67
N VAL A 4 21.66 -17.56 10.56
CA VAL A 4 20.83 -16.91 11.59
C VAL A 4 19.80 -15.98 10.96
N ALA A 5 20.19 -15.22 9.94
CA ALA A 5 19.26 -14.36 9.21
C ALA A 5 18.14 -15.17 8.53
N ARG A 6 18.46 -16.34 7.99
CA ARG A 6 17.48 -17.22 7.36
C ARG A 6 16.51 -17.80 8.39
N GLU A 7 17.00 -18.29 9.52
CA GLU A 7 16.18 -18.80 10.63
C GLU A 7 15.23 -17.73 11.17
N LEU A 8 15.71 -16.51 11.42
CA LEU A 8 14.89 -15.39 11.88
C LEU A 8 13.78 -15.03 10.88
N LEU A 9 14.10 -15.03 9.58
CA LEU A 9 13.13 -14.71 8.52
C LEU A 9 12.10 -15.83 8.28
N THR A 10 12.43 -17.09 8.57
CA THR A 10 11.52 -18.24 8.43
C THR A 10 10.82 -18.64 9.72
N SER A 11 11.19 -18.05 10.86
CA SER A 11 10.46 -18.21 12.12
C SER A 11 9.02 -17.72 11.99
N ASP A 12 8.13 -18.18 12.88
CA ASP A 12 6.73 -17.73 12.92
C ASP A 12 6.61 -16.21 13.06
N GLU A 13 7.50 -15.59 13.84
CA GLU A 13 7.58 -14.13 14.01
C GLU A 13 8.04 -13.45 12.71
N GLY A 14 9.07 -13.98 12.06
CA GLY A 14 9.56 -13.49 10.76
C GLY A 14 8.51 -13.57 9.65
N LEU A 15 7.73 -14.65 9.61
CA LEU A 15 6.60 -14.83 8.70
C LEU A 15 5.46 -13.85 9.00
N CYS A 16 5.14 -13.65 10.28
CA CYS A 16 4.17 -12.64 10.72
C CYS A 16 4.55 -11.24 10.22
N HIS A 17 5.78 -10.79 10.48
CA HIS A 17 6.28 -9.50 9.99
C HIS A 17 6.26 -9.41 8.46
N ARG A 18 6.66 -10.47 7.75
CA ARG A 18 6.66 -10.50 6.28
C ARG A 18 5.25 -10.36 5.69
N SER A 19 4.26 -10.99 6.31
CA SER A 19 2.85 -10.88 5.90
C SER A 19 2.26 -9.47 6.08
N ARG A 20 2.85 -8.65 6.97
CA ARG A 20 2.43 -7.28 7.24
C ARG A 20 3.07 -6.24 6.31
N ARG A 21 4.17 -6.56 5.61
CA ARG A 21 4.83 -5.66 4.63
C ARG A 21 3.92 -5.12 3.51
N PRO A 22 2.91 -5.86 3.00
CA PRO A 22 1.96 -5.29 2.04
C PRO A 22 1.00 -4.24 2.64
N ILE A 23 0.91 -4.19 3.97
CA ILE A 23 0.11 -3.22 4.74
C ILE A 23 0.98 -2.02 5.14
N GLU A 24 2.30 -2.19 5.14
CA GLU A 24 3.27 -1.16 5.48
C GLU A 24 3.11 0.08 4.58
N PRO A 25 3.09 1.29 5.17
CA PRO A 25 2.79 2.53 4.46
C PRO A 25 3.79 2.82 3.33
N GLU A 26 4.99 2.24 3.37
CA GLU A 26 6.02 2.34 2.33
C GLU A 26 5.49 1.96 0.95
N ALA A 27 4.75 0.85 0.84
CA ALA A 27 4.21 0.39 -0.43
C ALA A 27 3.19 1.39 -1.00
N VAL A 28 2.35 1.96 -0.13
CA VAL A 28 1.36 2.98 -0.51
C VAL A 28 2.05 4.24 -1.02
N PHE A 29 3.09 4.71 -0.32
CA PHE A 29 3.87 5.87 -0.75
C PHE A 29 4.63 5.63 -2.06
N GLY A 30 5.16 4.42 -2.27
CA GLY A 30 5.79 4.02 -3.53
C GLY A 30 4.82 4.13 -4.70
N GLN A 31 3.61 3.57 -4.56
CA GLN A 31 2.56 3.64 -5.58
C GLN A 31 2.09 5.08 -5.84
N ILE A 32 1.96 5.90 -4.79
CA ILE A 32 1.57 7.31 -4.95
C ILE A 32 2.64 8.07 -5.76
N LYS A 33 3.93 7.87 -5.44
CA LYS A 33 5.03 8.63 -6.06
C LYS A 33 5.36 8.14 -7.47
N TYR A 34 5.60 6.84 -7.64
CA TYR A 34 6.08 6.27 -8.89
C TYR A 34 4.91 5.96 -9.83
N ASP A 35 4.00 5.07 -9.43
CA ASP A 35 2.91 4.62 -10.32
C ASP A 35 1.92 5.75 -10.65
N ASN A 36 1.57 6.56 -9.66
CA ASN A 36 0.63 7.67 -9.83
C ASN A 36 1.34 9.02 -10.11
N HIS A 37 2.66 9.00 -10.32
CA HIS A 37 3.46 10.15 -10.76
C HIS A 37 3.36 11.39 -9.85
N PHE A 38 3.05 11.21 -8.56
CA PHE A 38 3.03 12.32 -7.61
C PHE A 38 4.46 12.75 -7.24
N LYS A 39 4.93 13.85 -7.85
CA LYS A 39 6.30 14.36 -7.66
C LYS A 39 6.42 15.42 -6.56
N ARG A 40 5.41 16.26 -6.38
CA ARG A 40 5.41 17.38 -5.42
C ARG A 40 3.98 17.86 -5.15
N PHE A 41 3.79 18.50 -4.01
CA PHE A 41 2.59 19.27 -3.73
C PHE A 41 2.53 20.51 -4.62
N ASN A 42 1.35 20.77 -5.18
CA ASN A 42 1.11 21.97 -6.00
C ASN A 42 0.66 23.14 -5.13
N TYR A 43 -0.07 22.87 -4.05
CA TYR A 43 -0.52 23.91 -3.15
C TYR A 43 0.54 24.27 -2.09
N ARG A 44 0.39 25.46 -1.51
CA ARG A 44 1.24 25.98 -0.44
C ARG A 44 0.41 26.24 0.82
N GLY A 45 1.09 26.25 1.97
CA GLY A 45 0.44 26.40 3.27
C GLY A 45 -0.12 25.08 3.80
N ARG A 46 -0.07 24.91 5.14
CA ARG A 46 -0.40 23.64 5.80
C ARG A 46 -1.83 23.15 5.50
N THR A 47 -2.79 24.06 5.39
CA THR A 47 -4.19 23.70 5.16
C THR A 47 -4.40 23.10 3.77
N MET A 48 -3.93 23.77 2.72
CA MET A 48 -4.10 23.29 1.35
C MET A 48 -3.25 22.06 1.03
N VAL A 49 -2.03 21.98 1.59
CA VAL A 49 -1.20 20.77 1.47
C VAL A 49 -1.87 19.56 2.11
N LYS A 50 -2.52 19.74 3.28
CA LYS A 50 -3.32 18.67 3.91
C LYS A 50 -4.50 18.25 3.04
N ALA A 51 -5.22 19.21 2.45
CA ALA A 51 -6.33 18.91 1.55
C ALA A 51 -5.88 18.14 0.31
N GLU A 52 -4.76 18.54 -0.31
CA GLU A 52 -4.16 17.84 -1.45
C GLU A 52 -3.81 16.40 -1.10
N PHE A 53 -3.13 16.20 0.03
CA PHE A 53 -2.78 14.87 0.50
C PHE A 53 -4.01 14.00 0.81
N ALA A 54 -5.04 14.57 1.46
CA ALA A 54 -6.27 13.87 1.79
C ALA A 54 -6.99 13.38 0.52
N THR A 55 -7.04 14.20 -0.52
CA THR A 55 -7.59 13.82 -1.83
C THR A 55 -6.82 12.66 -2.45
N ILE A 56 -5.48 12.72 -2.48
CA ILE A 56 -4.62 11.66 -3.02
C ILE A 56 -4.81 10.35 -2.27
N ALA A 57 -4.80 10.39 -0.94
CA ALA A 57 -4.99 9.21 -0.09
C ALA A 57 -6.37 8.58 -0.30
N THR A 58 -7.41 9.42 -0.40
CA THR A 58 -8.80 8.96 -0.64
C THR A 58 -8.93 8.29 -2.01
N ALA A 59 -8.39 8.92 -3.07
CA ALA A 59 -8.38 8.35 -4.40
C ALA A 59 -7.65 6.99 -4.46
N HIS A 60 -6.52 6.88 -3.76
CA HIS A 60 -5.78 5.61 -3.65
C HIS A 60 -6.62 4.52 -2.97
N ASN A 61 -7.30 4.84 -1.87
CA ASN A 61 -8.15 3.91 -1.14
C ASN A 61 -9.34 3.44 -1.99
N ILE A 62 -9.99 4.36 -2.71
CA ILE A 62 -11.08 4.02 -3.64
C ILE A 62 -10.59 3.05 -4.72
N ARG A 63 -9.43 3.33 -5.34
CA ARG A 63 -8.83 2.43 -6.35
C ARG A 63 -8.58 1.04 -5.79
N LYS A 64 -8.04 0.94 -4.56
CA LYS A 64 -7.80 -0.34 -3.88
C LYS A 64 -9.11 -1.08 -3.58
N TYR A 65 -10.15 -0.36 -3.16
CA TYR A 65 -11.47 -0.93 -2.88
C TYR A 65 -12.11 -1.52 -4.14
N ILE A 66 -12.14 -0.77 -5.25
CA ILE A 66 -12.68 -1.23 -6.53
C ILE A 66 -11.97 -2.51 -7.01
N ARG A 67 -10.62 -2.53 -6.95
CA ARG A 67 -9.84 -3.73 -7.29
C ARG A 67 -10.24 -4.93 -6.42
N THR A 68 -10.43 -4.70 -5.12
CA THR A 68 -10.82 -5.76 -4.18
C THR A 68 -12.21 -6.31 -4.52
N ILE A 69 -13.18 -5.45 -4.83
CA ILE A 69 -14.51 -5.89 -5.28
C ILE A 69 -14.41 -6.68 -6.58
N ALA A 70 -13.67 -6.19 -7.58
CA ALA A 70 -13.52 -6.88 -8.85
C ALA A 70 -12.96 -8.30 -8.69
N ILE A 71 -11.93 -8.48 -7.86
CA ILE A 71 -11.36 -9.80 -7.54
C ILE A 71 -12.40 -10.69 -6.84
N ARG A 72 -13.13 -10.14 -5.85
CA ARG A 72 -14.18 -10.90 -5.15
C ARG A 72 -15.30 -11.35 -6.08
N ASN A 73 -15.69 -10.51 -7.04
CA ASN A 73 -16.72 -10.83 -8.01
C ASN A 73 -16.25 -11.91 -8.99
N ALA A 74 -15.01 -11.82 -9.48
CA ALA A 74 -14.40 -12.86 -10.33
C ALA A 74 -14.33 -14.22 -9.62
N ASN A 75 -14.00 -14.23 -8.32
CA ASN A 75 -13.96 -15.45 -7.50
C ASN A 75 -15.34 -15.99 -7.10
N LYS A 76 -16.40 -15.20 -7.26
CA LYS A 76 -17.79 -15.58 -6.95
C LYS A 76 -18.51 -16.28 -8.10
N GLN A 77 -17.88 -16.38 -9.27
CA GLN A 77 -18.37 -17.16 -10.40
C GLN A 77 -17.75 -18.58 -10.31
N PRO A 78 -18.37 -19.56 -9.62
CA PRO A 78 -18.06 -20.95 -9.89
C PRO A 78 -18.59 -21.30 -11.29
N ALA A 79 -17.90 -22.25 -11.94
CA ALA A 79 -18.36 -22.91 -13.15
C ALA A 79 -19.77 -23.50 -12.98
#